data_AF-A0A832E3Q8-F1
#
_entry.id   AF-A0A832E3Q8-F1
#
_cell.length_a   1.000
_cell.length_b   1.000
_cell.length_c   1.000
_cell.angle_alpha   90.00
_cell.angle_beta   90.00
_cell.angle_gamma   90.00
#
_symmetry.space_group_name_H-M   'P 1'
#
loop_
_entity.id
_entity.type
_entity.pdbx_description
1 polymer ?
#
loop_
_entity_poly.entity_id
_entity_poly.type
_entity_poly.pdbx_seq_one_letter_code
_entity_poly.pdbx_strand_id
1 'polypeptide(L)'
;MKTKIVQFIPVLGTLLAIGFLYFSRWCTETISSCYGSWMDHIYFYFTQPSYFFALYSLPLAIVLIFVSRAVFKSWLKLAVWLLPLAFISVALTNTTSSQGLGMDLFPYTRDDAARQMAEIVTVISFLLIAWKYFKAHRANTRASKNTA
;
A
#
# COMPACT_ATOMS: atom_id res chain seq x y z
N MET A 1 -18.82 6.84 16.99
CA MET A 1 -17.44 6.36 17.24
C MET A 1 -17.07 5.07 16.50
N LYS A 2 -17.91 4.01 16.50
CA LYS A 2 -17.63 2.74 15.77
C LYS A 2 -17.23 2.89 14.29
N THR A 3 -17.66 3.96 13.63
CA THR A 3 -17.43 4.22 12.21
C THR A 3 -16.06 4.79 11.85
N LYS A 4 -15.37 5.47 12.78
CA LYS A 4 -13.97 5.94 12.55
C LYS A 4 -12.94 4.83 12.70
N ILE A 5 -13.27 3.77 13.46
CA ILE A 5 -12.42 2.60 13.67
C ILE A 5 -12.10 1.90 12.35
N VAL A 6 -13.08 1.78 11.45
CA VAL A 6 -12.89 1.11 10.15
C VAL A 6 -11.97 1.92 9.22
N GLN A 7 -11.99 3.26 9.31
CA GLN A 7 -11.10 4.12 8.52
C GLN A 7 -9.66 4.12 9.04
N PHE A 8 -9.44 3.62 10.27
CA PHE A 8 -8.11 3.45 10.84
C PHE A 8 -7.43 2.15 10.40
N ILE A 9 -8.19 1.18 9.86
CA ILE A 9 -7.67 -0.12 9.42
C ILE A 9 -6.50 0.01 8.43
N PRO A 10 -6.55 0.87 7.39
CA PRO A 10 -5.43 1.02 6.46
C PRO A 10 -4.15 1.50 7.15
N VAL A 11 -4.26 2.44 8.09
CA VAL A 11 -3.13 2.96 8.87
C VAL A 11 -2.58 1.90 9.81
N LEU A 12 -3.45 1.15 10.48
CA LEU A 12 -3.01 0.04 11.31
C LEU A 12 -2.28 -1.02 10.47
N GLY A 13 -2.80 -1.34 9.28
CA GLY A 13 -2.17 -2.28 8.36
C GLY A 13 -0.78 -1.84 7.90
N THR A 14 -0.59 -0.57 7.52
CA THR A 14 0.73 -0.05 7.13
C THR A 14 1.70 -0.03 8.31
N LEU A 15 1.26 0.40 9.49
CA LEU A 15 2.10 0.40 10.70
C LEU A 15 2.50 -1.01 11.13
N LEU A 16 1.60 -1.99 11.04
CA LEU A 16 1.90 -3.38 11.34
C LEU A 16 2.92 -3.96 10.35
N ALA A 17 2.78 -3.68 9.05
CA ALA A 17 3.75 -4.12 8.05
C ALA A 17 5.14 -3.51 8.28
N ILE A 18 5.20 -2.21 8.61
CA ILE A 18 6.46 -1.54 8.96
C ILE A 18 7.05 -2.16 10.23
N GLY A 19 6.26 -2.30 11.29
CA GLY A 19 6.69 -2.86 12.57
C GLY A 19 7.15 -4.32 12.43
N PHE A 20 6.52 -5.11 11.57
CA PHE A 20 6.88 -6.50 11.32
C PHE A 20 8.28 -6.62 10.70
N LEU A 21 8.68 -5.72 9.78
CA LEU A 21 10.06 -5.68 9.27
C LEU A 21 11.06 -5.40 10.39
N TYR A 22 10.82 -4.40 11.24
CA TYR A 22 11.70 -4.09 12.37
C TYR A 22 11.81 -5.27 13.35
N PHE A 23 10.69 -5.92 13.63
CA PHE A 23 10.66 -7.11 14.48
C PHE A 23 11.46 -8.26 13.87
N SER A 24 11.26 -8.56 12.59
CA SER A 24 11.99 -9.63 11.89
C SER A 24 13.48 -9.34 11.83
N ARG A 25 13.88 -8.09 11.55
CA ARG A 25 15.29 -7.66 11.56
C ARG A 25 15.91 -7.79 12.95
N TRP A 26 15.19 -7.40 13.99
CA TRP A 26 15.67 -7.56 15.36
C TRP A 26 15.87 -9.04 15.74
N CYS A 27 14.96 -9.93 15.32
CA CYS A 27 15.09 -11.39 15.52
C CYS A 27 16.36 -11.93 14.85
N THR A 28 16.59 -11.60 13.59
CA THR A 28 17.74 -12.12 12.81
C THR A 28 19.09 -11.57 13.31
N GLU A 29 19.13 -10.34 13.80
CA GLU A 29 20.34 -9.72 14.34
C GLU A 29 20.65 -10.15 15.79
N THR A 30 19.64 -10.43 16.62
CA THR A 30 19.84 -10.67 18.07
C THR A 30 19.85 -12.16 18.42
N ILE A 31 19.09 -12.99 17.69
CA ILE A 31 18.84 -14.39 18.04
C ILE A 31 19.43 -15.29 16.95
N SER A 32 20.49 -16.03 17.28
CA SER A 32 21.20 -16.91 16.33
C SER A 32 20.33 -18.02 15.73
N SER A 33 19.24 -18.41 16.40
CA SER A 33 18.27 -19.38 15.86
C SER A 33 17.29 -18.79 14.83
N CYS A 34 17.17 -17.46 14.73
CA CYS A 34 16.41 -16.83 13.64
C CYS A 34 17.22 -16.80 12.34
N TYR A 35 18.56 -16.77 12.44
CA TYR A 35 19.49 -16.70 11.30
C TYR A 35 19.52 -18.01 10.50
N GLY A 36 19.34 -17.95 9.17
CA GLY A 36 19.26 -19.13 8.30
C GLY A 36 18.04 -20.03 8.50
N SER A 37 17.09 -19.62 9.35
CA SER A 37 15.82 -20.32 9.55
C SER A 37 14.78 -19.92 8.48
N TRP A 38 13.60 -20.54 8.50
CA TRP A 38 12.46 -20.13 7.68
C TRP A 38 12.11 -18.63 7.81
N MET A 39 12.44 -17.99 8.95
CA MET A 39 12.22 -16.57 9.15
C MET A 39 13.14 -15.69 8.29
N ASP A 40 14.33 -16.18 7.95
CA ASP A 40 15.25 -15.47 7.05
C ASP A 40 14.72 -15.48 5.61
N HIS A 41 14.12 -16.60 5.18
CA HIS A 41 13.41 -16.67 3.90
C HIS A 41 12.14 -15.82 3.88
N ILE A 42 11.34 -15.81 4.96
CA ILE A 42 10.16 -14.94 5.05
C ILE A 42 10.56 -13.46 5.07
N TYR A 43 11.68 -13.13 5.70
CA TYR A 43 12.24 -11.77 5.73
C TYR A 43 12.46 -11.21 4.33
N PHE A 44 13.27 -11.89 3.51
CA PHE A 44 13.60 -11.42 2.16
C PHE A 44 12.44 -11.56 1.16
N TYR A 45 11.61 -12.61 1.25
CA TYR A 45 10.59 -12.88 0.22
C TYR A 45 9.28 -12.12 0.40
N PHE A 46 8.91 -11.80 1.65
CA PHE A 46 7.61 -11.21 1.98
C PHE A 46 7.73 -9.92 2.78
N THR A 47 8.67 -9.85 3.71
CA THR A 47 8.72 -8.78 4.70
C THR A 47 9.26 -7.48 4.12
N GLN A 48 10.30 -7.57 3.28
CA GLN A 48 10.90 -6.42 2.62
C GLN A 48 9.99 -5.79 1.53
N PRO A 49 9.36 -6.55 0.61
CA PRO A 49 8.40 -5.98 -0.34
C PRO A 49 7.18 -5.36 0.35
N SER A 50 6.66 -6.00 1.41
CA SER A 50 5.51 -5.48 2.15
C SER A 50 5.84 -4.20 2.92
N TYR A 51 7.06 -4.06 3.43
CA TYR A 51 7.55 -2.81 4.02
C TYR A 51 7.55 -1.66 3.01
N PHE A 52 8.14 -1.85 1.82
CA PHE A 52 8.11 -0.80 0.80
C PHE A 52 6.69 -0.48 0.39
N PHE A 53 5.85 -1.49 0.15
CA PHE A 53 4.46 -1.25 -0.18
C PHE A 53 3.73 -0.42 0.89
N ALA A 54 3.95 -0.72 2.17
CA ALA A 54 3.36 0.00 3.30
C ALA A 54 3.89 1.44 3.43
N LEU A 55 5.19 1.64 3.22
CA LEU A 55 5.82 2.97 3.31
C LEU A 55 5.25 3.93 2.25
N TYR A 56 5.17 3.48 1.00
CA TYR A 56 4.70 4.31 -0.12
C TYR A 56 3.17 4.50 -0.12
N SER A 57 2.42 3.61 0.52
CA SER A 57 0.96 3.75 0.72
C SER A 57 0.57 4.49 2.02
N LEU A 58 1.52 4.78 2.91
CA LEU A 58 1.28 5.48 4.18
C LEU A 58 0.59 6.85 4.00
N PRO A 59 1.00 7.73 3.05
CA PRO A 59 0.32 9.02 2.85
C PRO A 59 -1.16 8.83 2.49
N LEU A 60 -1.47 7.84 1.64
CA LEU A 60 -2.84 7.49 1.32
C LEU A 60 -3.61 7.03 2.56
N ALA A 61 -3.01 6.14 3.36
CA ALA A 61 -3.64 5.62 4.57
C ALA A 61 -4.01 6.75 5.54
N ILE A 62 -3.14 7.75 5.71
CA ILE A 62 -3.41 8.93 6.54
C ILE A 62 -4.58 9.75 5.98
N VAL A 63 -4.58 10.03 4.67
CA VAL A 63 -5.66 10.81 4.04
C VAL A 63 -7.02 10.11 4.20
N LEU A 64 -7.07 8.78 4.13
CA LEU A 64 -8.29 8.00 4.28
C LEU A 64 -8.97 8.13 5.66
N ILE A 65 -8.24 8.57 6.69
CA ILE A 65 -8.83 8.90 8.00
C ILE A 65 -9.76 10.12 7.90
N PHE A 66 -9.44 11.06 7.02
CA PHE A 66 -10.11 12.37 6.93
C PHE A 66 -11.20 12.42 5.86
N VAL A 67 -11.25 11.46 4.94
CA VAL A 67 -12.27 11.46 3.87
C VAL A 67 -13.67 11.10 4.41
N SER A 68 -14.69 11.61 3.72
CA SER A 68 -16.08 11.27 4.05
C SER A 68 -16.38 9.80 3.83
N ARG A 69 -17.38 9.26 4.56
CA ARG A 69 -17.76 7.84 4.51
C ARG A 69 -18.14 7.37 3.11
N ALA A 70 -18.77 8.23 2.31
CA ALA A 70 -19.13 7.91 0.93
C ALA A 70 -17.89 7.72 0.04
N VAL A 71 -16.88 8.58 0.23
CA VAL A 71 -15.59 8.47 -0.47
C VAL A 71 -14.86 7.21 -0.01
N PHE A 72 -14.78 6.97 1.30
CA PHE A 72 -14.13 5.77 1.86
C PHE A 72 -14.75 4.46 1.34
N LYS A 73 -16.09 4.36 1.31
CA LYS A 73 -16.76 3.17 0.75
C LYS A 73 -16.46 2.98 -0.75
N SER A 74 -16.36 4.07 -1.50
CA SER A 74 -15.99 4.02 -2.92
C SER A 74 -14.54 3.57 -3.11
N TRP A 75 -13.64 4.08 -2.26
CA TRP A 75 -12.24 3.66 -2.23
C TRP A 75 -12.11 2.19 -1.84
N LEU A 76 -12.87 1.72 -0.85
CA LEU A 76 -12.81 0.32 -0.40
C LEU A 76 -13.23 -0.65 -1.52
N LYS A 77 -14.24 -0.29 -2.34
CA LYS A 77 -14.61 -1.06 -3.53
C LYS A 77 -13.48 -1.13 -4.56
N LEU A 78 -12.75 -0.02 -4.75
CA LEU A 78 -11.57 0.00 -5.61
C LEU A 78 -10.46 -0.89 -5.02
N ALA A 79 -10.17 -0.73 -3.73
CA ALA A 79 -9.10 -1.43 -3.02
C ALA A 79 -9.28 -2.96 -3.04
N VAL A 80 -10.51 -3.46 -2.95
CA VAL A 80 -10.83 -4.90 -3.04
C VAL A 80 -10.34 -5.52 -4.35
N TRP A 81 -10.25 -4.76 -5.43
CA TRP A 81 -9.72 -5.24 -6.71
C TRP A 81 -8.27 -4.85 -6.93
N LEU A 82 -7.92 -3.61 -6.57
CA LEU A 82 -6.61 -3.04 -6.85
C LEU A 82 -5.51 -3.64 -5.96
N LEU A 83 -5.80 -3.93 -4.69
CA LEU A 83 -4.80 -4.49 -3.77
C LEU A 83 -4.43 -5.93 -4.15
N PRO A 84 -5.38 -6.88 -4.37
CA PRO A 84 -5.00 -8.22 -4.82
C PRO A 84 -4.22 -8.20 -6.14
N LEU A 85 -4.62 -7.34 -7.08
CA LEU A 85 -3.92 -7.19 -8.35
C LEU A 85 -2.48 -6.71 -8.14
N ALA A 86 -2.28 -5.69 -7.29
CA ALA A 86 -0.95 -5.20 -6.92
C ALA A 86 -0.09 -6.31 -6.28
N PHE A 87 -0.64 -7.09 -5.34
CA PHE A 87 0.07 -8.19 -4.71
C PHE A 87 0.45 -9.30 -5.71
N ILE A 88 -0.44 -9.65 -6.63
CA ILE A 88 -0.15 -10.62 -7.70
C ILE A 88 0.99 -10.09 -8.59
N SER A 89 0.95 -8.82 -8.99
CA SER A 89 2.02 -8.22 -9.79
C SER A 89 3.37 -8.23 -9.08
N VAL A 90 3.41 -7.94 -7.78
CA VAL A 90 4.63 -8.05 -6.97
C VAL A 90 5.11 -9.50 -6.87
N ALA A 91 4.21 -10.44 -6.63
CA ALA A 91 4.54 -11.86 -6.49
C ALA A 91 5.11 -12.47 -7.79
N LEU A 92 4.61 -12.04 -8.95
CA LEU A 92 5.11 -12.46 -10.26
C LEU A 92 6.49 -11.85 -10.61
N THR A 93 6.94 -10.84 -9.87
CA THR A 93 8.25 -10.23 -10.11
C THR A 93 9.37 -11.07 -9.46
N ASN A 94 10.46 -11.26 -10.19
CA ASN A 94 11.61 -12.05 -9.77
C ASN A 94 12.27 -11.46 -8.51
N THR A 95 12.71 -12.34 -7.60
CA THR A 95 13.40 -11.96 -6.35
C THR A 95 14.89 -11.68 -6.53
N THR A 96 15.49 -12.25 -7.57
CA THR A 96 16.90 -12.10 -7.90
C THR A 96 17.01 -11.45 -9.27
N SER A 97 17.82 -10.40 -9.39
CA SER A 97 18.37 -9.99 -10.68
C SER A 97 19.02 -11.24 -11.29
N SER A 98 18.48 -11.76 -12.38
CA SER A 98 19.06 -12.94 -13.02
C SER A 98 20.50 -12.60 -13.42
N GLN A 99 21.47 -13.15 -12.70
CA GLN A 99 22.88 -13.22 -13.11
C GLN A 99 23.04 -14.23 -14.26
N GLY A 100 22.27 -14.05 -15.33
CA GLY A 100 22.35 -14.84 -16.55
C GLY A 100 22.95 -14.00 -17.66
N LEU A 101 24.28 -14.10 -17.86
CA LEU A 101 25.00 -13.79 -19.12
C LEU A 101 24.50 -12.60 -19.95
N GLY A 102 24.17 -11.49 -19.29
CA GLY A 102 23.75 -10.25 -19.93
C GLY A 102 23.69 -9.17 -18.87
N MET A 103 24.41 -8.07 -19.08
CA MET A 103 24.41 -6.94 -18.14
C MET A 103 23.01 -6.33 -18.09
N ASP A 104 22.20 -6.70 -17.10
CA ASP A 104 21.02 -5.92 -16.73
C ASP A 104 21.52 -4.61 -16.13
N LEU A 105 21.61 -3.57 -16.97
CA LEU A 105 21.99 -2.22 -16.56
C LEU A 105 20.98 -1.61 -15.57
N PHE A 106 19.78 -2.20 -15.44
CA PHE A 106 18.74 -1.82 -14.47
C PHE A 106 17.94 -3.06 -14.02
N PRO A 107 18.42 -3.85 -13.05
CA PRO A 107 17.68 -5.00 -12.56
C PRO A 107 16.39 -4.55 -11.89
N TYR A 108 15.24 -4.98 -12.43
CA TYR A 108 13.93 -4.72 -11.83
C TYR A 108 13.61 -5.81 -10.82
N THR A 109 13.74 -5.48 -9.54
CA THR A 109 13.56 -6.43 -8.44
C THR A 109 12.13 -6.43 -7.91
N ARG A 110 11.78 -7.45 -7.14
CA ARG A 110 10.48 -7.53 -6.44
C ARG A 110 10.20 -6.30 -5.55
N ASP A 111 11.24 -5.69 -4.99
CA ASP A 111 11.09 -4.48 -4.18
C ASP A 111 10.72 -3.26 -5.03
N ASP A 112 11.32 -3.14 -6.22
CA ASP A 112 10.96 -2.08 -7.18
C ASP A 112 9.51 -2.24 -7.63
N ALA A 113 9.05 -3.47 -7.86
CA ALA A 113 7.66 -3.76 -8.14
C ALA A 113 6.73 -3.40 -6.98
N ALA A 114 7.12 -3.71 -5.74
CA ALA A 114 6.33 -3.35 -4.57
C ALA A 114 6.20 -1.83 -4.42
N ARG A 115 7.30 -1.09 -4.63
CA ARG A 115 7.29 0.38 -4.65
C ARG A 115 6.37 0.90 -5.76
N GLN A 116 6.59 0.47 -7.00
CA GLN A 116 5.82 0.96 -8.14
C GLN A 116 4.33 0.68 -7.99
N MET A 117 3.96 -0.53 -7.53
CA MET A 117 2.55 -0.87 -7.32
C MET A 117 1.93 -0.06 -6.19
N ALA A 118 2.65 0.22 -5.11
CA ALA A 118 2.18 1.10 -4.05
C ALA A 118 1.97 2.55 -4.53
N GLU A 119 2.88 3.06 -5.37
CA GLU A 119 2.74 4.38 -6.00
C GLU A 119 1.51 4.43 -6.91
N ILE A 120 1.33 3.44 -7.79
CA ILE A 120 0.17 3.33 -8.67
C ILE A 120 -1.13 3.29 -7.85
N VAL A 121 -1.19 2.44 -6.82
CA VAL A 121 -2.34 2.33 -5.92
C VAL A 121 -2.63 3.68 -5.24
N THR A 122 -1.59 4.37 -4.80
CA THR A 122 -1.68 5.67 -4.13
C THR A 122 -2.21 6.76 -5.06
N VAL A 123 -1.65 6.86 -6.26
CA VAL A 123 -2.06 7.86 -7.27
C VAL A 123 -3.51 7.63 -7.71
N ILE A 124 -3.87 6.39 -8.07
CA ILE A 124 -5.25 6.06 -8.47
C ILE A 124 -6.22 6.39 -7.33
N SER A 125 -5.86 6.06 -6.09
CA SER A 125 -6.68 6.35 -4.92
C SER A 125 -6.87 7.85 -4.70
N PHE A 126 -5.81 8.66 -4.84
CA PHE A 126 -5.92 10.12 -4.74
C PHE A 126 -6.77 10.72 -5.86
N LEU A 127 -6.64 10.25 -7.09
CA LEU A 127 -7.49 10.69 -8.20
C LEU A 127 -8.96 10.40 -7.92
N LEU A 128 -9.29 9.22 -7.37
CA LEU A 128 -10.65 8.88 -6.98
C LEU A 128 -11.17 9.81 -5.88
N ILE A 129 -10.37 10.06 -4.84
CA ILE A 129 -10.72 10.94 -3.72
C ILE A 129 -10.98 12.37 -4.23
N ALA A 130 -10.05 12.92 -5.02
CA ALA A 130 -10.16 14.25 -5.59
C ALA A 130 -11.40 14.37 -6.49
N TRP A 131 -11.65 13.41 -7.38
CA TRP A 131 -12.84 13.44 -8.23
C TRP A 131 -14.12 13.43 -7.41
N LYS A 132 -14.25 12.53 -6.42
CA LYS A 132 -15.45 12.48 -5.57
C LYS A 132 -15.64 13.78 -4.78
N TYR A 133 -14.56 14.36 -4.30
CA TYR A 133 -14.57 15.65 -3.61
C TYR A 133 -15.09 16.77 -4.53
N PHE A 134 -14.52 16.94 -5.73
CA PHE A 134 -14.96 17.95 -6.69
C PHE A 134 -16.38 17.72 -7.21
N LYS A 135 -16.83 16.46 -7.35
CA LYS A 135 -18.20 16.14 -7.75
C LYS A 135 -19.20 16.56 -6.68
N ALA A 136 -18.90 16.31 -5.41
CA ALA A 136 -19.75 16.73 -4.29
C ALA A 136 -19.84 18.26 -4.20
N HIS A 137 -18.72 18.96 -4.36
CA HIS A 137 -18.69 20.41 -4.32
C HIS A 137 -19.53 21.04 -5.45
N ARG A 138 -19.37 20.55 -6.69
CA ARG A 138 -20.17 21.00 -7.84
C ARG A 138 -21.67 20.78 -7.66
N ALA A 139 -22.08 19.70 -7.00
CA ALA A 139 -23.50 19.43 -6.73
C ALA A 139 -24.09 20.46 -5.75
N ASN A 140 -23.35 20.81 -4.69
CA ASN A 140 -23.80 21.80 -3.70
C ASN A 140 -23.90 23.21 -4.31
N THR A 141 -22.95 23.61 -5.16
CA THR A 141 -23.01 24.91 -5.84
C THR A 141 -24.21 25.03 -6.78
N ARG A 142 -24.62 23.94 -7.45
CA ARG A 142 -25.83 23.93 -8.30
C ARG A 142 -27.12 24.01 -7.47
N ALA A 143 -27.19 23.31 -6.34
CA ALA A 143 -28.35 23.35 -5.46
C ALA A 143 -28.60 24.77 -4.90
N SER A 144 -27.53 25.49 -4.55
CA SER A 144 -27.61 26.88 -4.08
C SER A 144 -28.07 27.87 -5.15
N LYS A 145 -27.88 27.57 -6.44
CA LYS A 145 -28.33 28.44 -7.55
C LYS A 145 -29.80 28.26 -7.92
N ASN A 146 -30.42 27.13 -7.57
CA ASN A 146 -31.82 26.84 -7.88
C ASN A 146 -32.79 27.28 -6.76
N THR A 147 -32.27 27.83 -5.66
CA THR A 147 -33.03 28.28 -4.48
C THR A 147 -32.99 29.80 -4.28
N ALA A 148 -32.29 30.52 -5.16
CA ALA A 148 -32.31 31.97 -5.29
C ALA A 148 -33.05 32.34 -6.58
#